data_AF-A0A842NQP0-F1
#
_entry.id   AF-A0A842NQP0-F1
#
_cell.length_a   1.000
_cell.length_b   1.000
_cell.length_c   1.000
_cell.angle_alpha   90.00
_cell.angle_beta   90.00
_cell.angle_gamma   90.00
#
_symmetry.space_group_name_H-M   'P 1'
#
loop_
_entity.id
_entity.type
_entity.pdbx_description
1 polymer ?
#
loop_
_entity_poly.entity_id
_entity_poly.type
_entity_poly.pdbx_seq_one_letter_code
_entity_poly.pdbx_strand_id
1 'polypeptide(L)'
;MKQKSISPDNDYMIRCPRLGHQIYFSYCRIENKGLPCFKTLDCWFPHFLVEEYLRKELEPEEWEKAFTKPKTTKMVSLLELIEQAKKRTEKEA
;
A
#
# COMPACT_ATOMS: atom_id res chain seq x y z
N MET A 1 -16.22 23.73 0.33
CA MET A 1 -14.78 23.95 0.01
C MET A 1 -14.43 23.00 -1.13
N LYS A 2 -13.98 23.49 -2.29
CA LYS A 2 -13.61 22.63 -3.42
C LYS A 2 -12.26 22.00 -3.11
N GLN A 3 -12.25 20.78 -2.57
CA GLN A 3 -11.01 20.03 -2.44
C GLN A 3 -10.48 19.79 -3.87
N LYS A 4 -9.21 20.13 -4.10
CA LYS A 4 -8.56 19.96 -5.41
C LYS A 4 -7.97 18.56 -5.47
N SER A 5 -8.13 17.87 -6.60
CA SER A 5 -7.48 16.58 -6.89
C SER A 5 -6.03 16.76 -7.37
N ILE A 6 -5.37 17.84 -6.99
CA ILE A 6 -4.00 18.14 -7.41
C ILE A 6 -3.08 17.58 -6.34
N SER A 7 -2.18 16.68 -6.73
CA SER A 7 -1.21 16.09 -5.82
C SER A 7 -0.20 17.14 -5.34
N PRO A 8 0.14 17.19 -4.05
CA PRO A 8 1.19 18.06 -3.53
C PRO A 8 2.59 17.43 -3.62
N ASP A 9 2.86 16.65 -4.68
CA ASP A 9 3.87 15.59 -4.79
C ASP A 9 5.21 15.85 -4.05
N ASN A 10 5.79 17.05 -4.12
CA ASN A 10 7.05 17.41 -3.45
C ASN A 10 7.01 18.71 -2.63
N ASP A 11 5.85 19.34 -2.49
CA ASP A 11 5.74 20.65 -1.80
C ASP A 11 5.23 20.51 -0.36
N TYR A 12 4.72 19.33 -0.02
CA TYR A 12 4.09 19.08 1.26
C TYR A 12 4.49 17.71 1.82
N MET A 13 4.92 17.70 3.07
CA MET A 13 5.29 16.49 3.80
C MET A 13 4.35 16.24 4.98
N ILE A 14 4.13 14.95 5.26
CA ILE A 14 3.45 14.50 6.46
C ILE A 14 4.29 13.46 7.19
N ARG A 15 4.06 13.31 8.49
CA ARG A 15 4.72 12.27 9.28
C ARG A 15 4.18 10.89 8.90
N CYS A 16 5.04 10.01 8.44
CA CYS A 16 4.67 8.63 8.14
C CYS A 16 4.51 7.82 9.44
N PRO A 17 3.33 7.22 9.71
CA PRO A 17 3.16 6.38 10.90
C PRO A 17 3.97 5.07 10.82
N ARG A 18 4.38 4.64 9.62
CA ARG A 18 5.19 3.42 9.44
C ARG A 18 6.68 3.65 9.63
N LEU A 19 7.18 4.82 9.22
CA LEU A 19 8.62 5.12 9.19
C LEU A 19 9.06 6.12 10.25
N GLY A 20 8.12 6.79 10.92
CA GLY A 20 8.38 7.71 12.02
C GLY A 20 8.86 9.12 11.64
N HIS A 21 9.15 9.40 10.36
CA HIS A 21 9.68 10.67 9.86
C HIS A 21 8.80 11.32 8.79
N GLN A 22 9.15 12.54 8.38
CA GLN A 22 8.45 13.33 7.35
C GLN A 22 8.73 12.78 5.95
N ILE A 23 7.69 12.55 5.17
CA ILE A 23 7.79 12.06 3.78
C ILE A 23 6.87 12.83 2.86
N TYR A 24 7.24 12.87 1.58
CA TYR A 24 6.42 13.40 0.50
C TYR A 24 5.38 12.39 0.02
N PHE A 25 4.33 12.87 -0.64
CA PHE A 25 3.33 12.01 -1.26
C PHE A 25 3.94 11.15 -2.37
N SER A 26 4.90 11.70 -3.13
CA SER A 26 5.66 10.97 -4.16
C SER A 26 6.28 9.66 -3.65
N TYR A 27 6.79 9.65 -2.41
CA TYR A 27 7.30 8.42 -1.77
C TYR A 27 6.17 7.41 -1.53
N CYS A 28 5.03 7.86 -0.97
CA CYS A 28 3.89 7.00 -0.68
C CYS A 28 3.35 6.29 -1.91
N ARG A 29 3.44 6.90 -3.10
CA ARG A 29 2.93 6.37 -4.37
C ARG A 29 3.66 5.12 -4.88
N ILE A 30 4.90 4.90 -4.47
CA ILE A 30 5.75 3.83 -5.04
C ILE A 30 6.31 2.86 -3.98
N GLU A 31 6.07 3.11 -2.68
CA GLU A 31 6.65 2.34 -1.56
C GLU A 31 6.34 0.84 -1.63
N ASN A 32 5.18 0.45 -2.15
CA ASN A 32 4.76 -0.93 -2.22
C ASN A 32 5.11 -1.56 -3.58
N LYS A 33 6.42 -1.70 -3.86
CA LYS A 33 6.94 -2.29 -5.10
C LYS A 33 6.41 -1.61 -6.37
N GLY A 34 6.42 -0.27 -6.38
CA GLY A 34 5.88 0.53 -7.48
C GLY A 34 4.40 0.89 -7.34
N LEU A 35 3.69 0.34 -6.34
CA LEU A 35 2.32 0.73 -5.99
C LEU A 35 2.29 1.61 -4.74
N PRO A 36 1.17 2.32 -4.49
CA PRO A 36 1.04 3.08 -3.27
C PRO A 36 1.05 2.20 -2.02
N CYS A 37 1.53 2.75 -0.91
CA CYS A 37 1.42 2.06 0.36
C CYS A 37 -0.05 1.89 0.76
N PHE A 38 -0.35 0.81 1.49
CA PHE A 38 -1.72 0.50 1.94
C PHE A 38 -2.35 1.53 2.88
N LYS A 39 -1.57 2.47 3.44
CA LYS A 39 -2.05 3.56 4.29
C LYS A 39 -2.18 4.89 3.55
N THR A 40 -1.87 4.92 2.25
CA THR A 40 -1.82 6.18 1.49
C THR A 40 -3.15 6.93 1.55
N LEU A 41 -4.28 6.20 1.45
CA LEU A 41 -5.61 6.82 1.55
C LEU A 41 -5.83 7.45 2.93
N ASP A 42 -5.64 6.67 4.01
CA ASP A 42 -5.81 7.16 5.39
C ASP A 42 -4.92 8.38 5.69
N CYS A 43 -3.65 8.32 5.28
CA CYS A 43 -2.67 9.34 5.60
C CYS A 43 -2.93 10.65 4.85
N TRP A 44 -3.42 10.58 3.61
CA TRP A 44 -3.49 11.75 2.72
C TRP A 44 -4.91 12.30 2.50
N PHE A 45 -5.96 11.54 2.85
CA PHE A 45 -7.35 12.00 2.79
C PHE A 45 -7.62 13.32 3.55
N PRO A 46 -7.00 13.60 4.72
CA PRO A 46 -7.16 14.89 5.38
C PRO A 46 -6.55 16.08 4.62
N HIS A 47 -5.65 15.82 3.67
CA HIS A 47 -4.85 16.83 3.00
C HIS A 47 -5.38 17.16 1.60
N PHE A 48 -5.90 16.17 0.86
CA PHE A 48 -6.54 16.36 -0.44
C PHE A 48 -7.39 15.14 -0.84
N LEU A 49 -8.08 15.21 -1.99
CA LEU A 49 -8.86 14.10 -2.56
C LEU A 49 -7.94 13.02 -3.14
N VAL A 50 -7.20 12.34 -2.27
CA VAL A 50 -6.20 11.33 -2.65
C VAL A 50 -6.81 10.12 -3.35
N GLU A 51 -8.02 9.71 -2.97
CA GLU A 51 -8.73 8.61 -3.66
C GLU A 51 -9.02 8.98 -5.12
N GLU A 52 -9.62 10.13 -5.38
CA GLU A 52 -9.92 10.57 -6.75
C GLU A 52 -8.65 10.73 -7.59
N TYR A 53 -7.57 11.20 -6.98
CA TYR A 53 -6.28 11.30 -7.65
C TYR A 53 -5.74 9.92 -8.02
N LEU A 54 -5.67 8.99 -7.07
CA LEU A 54 -5.14 7.65 -7.31
C LEU A 54 -6.02 6.80 -8.23
N ARG A 55 -7.34 6.99 -8.22
CA ARG A 55 -8.25 6.34 -9.19
C ARG A 55 -8.05 6.82 -10.63
N LYS A 56 -7.50 8.01 -10.84
CA LYS A 56 -7.16 8.54 -12.17
C LYS A 56 -5.78 8.10 -12.64
N GLU A 57 -4.85 7.93 -11.71
CA GLU A 57 -3.45 7.60 -12.01
C GLU A 57 -3.18 6.09 -12.10
N LEU A 58 -3.89 5.28 -11.32
CA LEU A 58 -3.70 3.83 -11.29
C LEU A 58 -4.64 3.14 -12.26
N GLU A 59 -4.13 2.10 -12.91
CA GLU A 59 -5.00 1.18 -13.62
C GLU A 59 -5.92 0.43 -12.64
N PRO A 60 -7.13 0.02 -13.05
CA PRO A 60 -8.06 -0.69 -12.16
C PRO A 60 -7.45 -1.90 -11.47
N GLU A 61 -6.58 -2.65 -12.15
CA GLU A 61 -5.90 -3.80 -11.58
C GLU A 61 -4.88 -3.41 -10.50
N GLU A 62 -4.20 -2.29 -10.67
CA GLU A 62 -3.25 -1.74 -9.69
C GLU A 62 -3.97 -1.22 -8.45
N TRP A 63 -5.10 -0.56 -8.65
CA TRP A 63 -6.00 -0.15 -7.57
C TRP A 63 -6.42 -1.34 -6.71
N GLU A 64 -6.92 -2.40 -7.35
CA GLU A 64 -7.34 -3.63 -6.68
C GLU A 64 -6.19 -4.30 -5.90
N LYS A 65 -4.99 -4.32 -6.48
CA LYS A 65 -3.79 -4.83 -5.81
C LYS A 65 -3.37 -3.98 -4.62
N ALA A 66 -3.54 -2.66 -4.69
CA ALA A 66 -3.09 -1.72 -3.66
C ALA A 66 -4.05 -1.59 -2.48
N PHE A 67 -5.37 -1.57 -2.74
CA PHE A 67 -6.38 -1.17 -1.76
C PHE A 67 -7.48 -2.20 -1.50
N THR A 68 -7.79 -3.09 -2.44
CA THR A 68 -8.95 -3.99 -2.31
C THR A 68 -8.57 -5.38 -1.81
N LYS A 69 -7.39 -5.90 -2.18
CA LYS A 69 -6.96 -7.21 -1.68
C LYS A 69 -6.71 -7.16 -0.17
N PRO A 70 -7.37 -8.00 0.65
CA PRO A 70 -6.96 -8.18 2.03
C PRO A 70 -5.49 -8.62 1.97
N LYS A 71 -4.61 -7.86 2.61
CA LYS A 71 -3.24 -8.31 2.83
C LYS A 71 -3.36 -9.69 3.44
N THR A 72 -2.96 -10.72 2.72
CA THR A 72 -2.82 -12.06 3.29
C THR A 72 -1.99 -11.84 4.54
N THR A 73 -2.64 -11.96 5.69
CA THR A 73 -2.01 -11.60 6.96
C THR A 73 -0.77 -12.46 7.04
N LYS A 74 0.36 -11.93 7.54
CA LYS A 74 1.64 -12.67 7.62
C LYS A 74 1.46 -14.11 8.16
N MET A 75 0.43 -14.32 8.98
CA MET A 75 -0.11 -15.62 9.43
C MET A 75 -0.42 -16.62 8.30
N VAL A 76 -1.15 -16.21 7.26
CA VAL A 76 -1.51 -17.09 6.13
C VAL A 76 -0.26 -17.52 5.37
N SER A 77 0.66 -16.59 5.11
CA SER A 77 1.94 -16.90 4.47
C SER A 77 2.80 -17.83 5.35
N LEU A 78 2.81 -17.63 6.67
CA LEU A 78 3.51 -18.51 7.61
C LEU A 78 2.90 -19.92 7.60
N LEU A 79 1.57 -20.05 7.58
CA LEU A 79 0.88 -21.34 7.51
C LEU A 79 1.22 -22.09 6.21
N GLU A 80 1.24 -21.41 5.07
CA GLU A 80 1.65 -21.99 3.79
C GLU A 80 3.10 -22.48 3.82
N LEU A 81 4.02 -21.70 4.40
CA LEU A 81 5.43 -22.10 4.54
C LEU A 81 5.59 -23.33 5.44
N ILE A 82 4.84 -23.41 6.54
CA ILE A 82 4.82 -24.57 7.44
C ILE A 82 4.28 -25.81 6.70
N GLU A 83 3.22 -25.66 5.91
CA GLU A 83 2.64 -26.77 5.16
C GLU A 83 3.57 -27.26 4.04
N GLN A 84 4.27 -26.34 3.35
CA GLN A 84 5.31 -26.69 2.39
C GLN A 84 6.48 -27.44 3.04
N ALA A 85 6.90 -27.06 4.24
CA ALA A 85 7.95 -27.75 4.97
C ALA A 85 7.52 -29.18 5.35
N LYS A 86 6.30 -29.38 5.86
CA LYS A 86 5.75 -30.70 6.20
C LYS A 86 5.73 -31.65 4.99
N LYS A 87 5.26 -31.17 3.83
CA LYS A 87 5.19 -31.97 2.59
C LYS A 87 6.56 -32.41 2.07
N ARG A 88 7.64 -31.67 2.38
CA ARG A 88 9.02 -32.05 2.03
C ARG A 88 9.51 -33.20 2.90
N THR A 89 9.30 -33.10 4.21
CA THR A 89 9.67 -34.15 5.16
C THR A 89 8.89 -35.46 4.98
N GLU A 90 7.65 -35.41 4.49
CA GLU A 90 6.85 -36.61 4.19
C GLU A 90 7.25 -37.30 2.87
N LYS A 91 7.95 -36.62 1.96
CA LYS A 91 8.44 -37.20 0.69
C LYS A 91 9.83 -37.82 0.79
N GLU A 92 10.55 -37.55 1.87
CA GLU A 92 11.90 -38.07 2.13
C GLU A 92 11.92 -39.26 3.10
N ALA A 93 10.75 -39.69 3.60
CA ALA A 93 10.54 -40.88 4.42
C ALA A 93 9.92 -42.02 3.60
#